data_AF-A0A8J7CAW4-F1
#
_entry.id   AF-A0A8J7CAW4-F1
#
_cell.length_a   1.000
_cell.length_b   1.000
_cell.length_c   1.000
_cell.angle_alpha   90.00
_cell.angle_beta   90.00
_cell.angle_gamma   90.00
#
_symmetry.space_group_name_H-M   'P 1'
#
loop_
_entity.id
_entity.type
_entity.pdbx_description
1 polymer ?
#
loop_
_entity_poly.entity_id
_entity_poly.type
_entity_poly.pdbx_seq_one_letter_code
_entity_poly.pdbx_strand_id
1 'polypeptide(L)'
;MSEIQMPPCDHQPAPYSGPSREEVLATRREFTNPAIFTFYSDPLLVVEGHMQWLFDETGRRYLDLFAGIVTVSCGHCHPKVVKAIRDQVGRIQHTTTIYLHPNFGSYAEA
;
A
#
# COMPACT_ATOMS: atom_id res chain seq x y z
N MET A 1 -14.96 -27.19 15.39
CA MET A 1 -13.80 -26.35 15.00
C MET A 1 -13.94 -25.04 15.75
N SER A 2 -12.92 -24.60 16.49
CA SER A 2 -12.99 -23.29 17.16
C SER A 2 -13.05 -22.19 16.10
N GLU A 3 -13.95 -21.24 16.26
CA GLU A 3 -14.08 -20.10 15.36
C GLU A 3 -12.78 -19.28 15.39
N ILE A 4 -12.20 -19.00 14.23
CA ILE A 4 -10.97 -18.21 14.14
C ILE A 4 -11.34 -16.75 14.38
N GLN A 5 -10.89 -16.21 15.52
CA GLN A 5 -11.10 -14.81 15.85
C GLN A 5 -10.01 -13.94 15.22
N MET A 6 -10.42 -12.90 14.49
CA MET A 6 -9.50 -11.92 13.93
C MET A 6 -8.84 -11.09 15.04
N PRO A 7 -7.52 -10.82 14.97
CA PRO A 7 -6.85 -9.93 15.91
C PRO A 7 -7.52 -8.54 15.97
N PRO A 8 -7.45 -7.84 17.12
CA PRO A 8 -8.02 -6.51 17.25
C PRO A 8 -7.32 -5.50 16.34
N CYS A 9 -8.06 -4.47 15.92
CA CYS A 9 -7.55 -3.32 15.17
C CYS A 9 -8.45 -2.12 15.45
N ASP A 10 -7.85 -1.03 15.90
CA ASP A 10 -8.56 0.21 16.22
C ASP A 10 -8.63 1.18 15.03
N HIS A 11 -8.01 0.81 13.90
CA HIS A 11 -7.99 1.62 12.70
C HIS A 11 -9.29 1.48 11.92
N GLN A 12 -9.91 2.62 11.59
CA GLN A 12 -11.09 2.69 10.74
C GLN A 12 -10.69 3.28 9.39
N PRO A 13 -10.96 2.58 8.27
CA PRO A 13 -10.63 3.11 6.96
C PRO A 13 -11.51 4.31 6.62
N ALA A 14 -10.99 5.21 5.79
CA ALA A 14 -11.78 6.29 5.24
C ALA A 14 -12.86 5.72 4.29
N PRO A 15 -14.08 6.31 4.24
CA PRO A 15 -15.06 5.92 3.24
C PRO A 15 -14.49 6.08 1.84
N TYR A 16 -14.55 5.02 1.04
CA TYR A 16 -14.09 5.06 -0.32
C TYR A 16 -15.12 5.74 -1.23
N SER A 17 -14.69 6.78 -1.93
CA SER A 17 -15.51 7.57 -2.85
C SER A 17 -14.99 7.51 -4.29
N GLY A 18 -14.14 6.53 -4.61
CA GLY A 18 -13.56 6.36 -5.94
C GLY A 18 -14.44 5.50 -6.87
N PRO A 19 -13.91 5.13 -8.05
CA PRO A 19 -14.62 4.28 -9.00
C PRO A 19 -14.94 2.90 -8.43
N SER A 20 -16.07 2.33 -8.85
CA SER A 20 -16.47 0.97 -8.52
C SER A 20 -15.48 -0.08 -9.05
N ARG A 21 -15.52 -1.27 -8.47
CA ARG A 21 -14.72 -2.42 -8.93
C ARG A 21 -14.91 -2.72 -10.42
N GLU A 22 -16.12 -2.57 -10.95
CA GLU A 22 -16.42 -2.79 -12.36
C GLU A 22 -15.73 -1.74 -13.26
N GLU A 23 -15.82 -0.47 -12.88
CA GLU A 23 -15.16 0.63 -13.61
C GLU A 23 -13.63 0.49 -13.57
N VAL A 24 -13.06 0.12 -12.42
CA VAL A 24 -11.61 -0.16 -12.30
C VAL A 24 -11.21 -1.31 -13.23
N LEU A 25 -11.99 -2.40 -13.30
CA LEU A 25 -11.71 -3.51 -14.20
C LEU A 25 -11.87 -3.14 -15.68
N ALA A 26 -12.88 -2.34 -16.01
CA ALA A 26 -13.13 -1.87 -17.37
C ALA A 26 -11.98 -0.99 -17.87
N THR A 27 -11.60 0.03 -17.09
CA THR A 27 -10.48 0.93 -17.44
C THR A 27 -9.15 0.18 -17.55
N ARG A 28 -8.89 -0.82 -16.69
CA ARG A 28 -7.71 -1.68 -16.83
C ARG A 28 -7.70 -2.44 -18.15
N ARG A 29 -8.83 -3.01 -18.57
CA ARG A 29 -8.93 -3.76 -19.84
C ARG A 29 -8.74 -2.86 -21.06
N GLU A 30 -9.25 -1.63 -21.00
CA GLU A 30 -9.22 -0.69 -22.13
C GLU A 30 -7.85 -0.02 -22.29
N PHE A 31 -7.24 0.41 -21.17
CA PHE A 31 -6.09 1.33 -21.21
C PHE A 31 -4.76 0.73 -20.77
N THR A 32 -4.67 -0.58 -20.48
CA THR A 32 -3.42 -1.22 -20.03
C THR A 32 -3.02 -2.43 -20.87
N ASN A 33 -1.74 -2.82 -20.78
CA ASN A 33 -1.22 -3.98 -21.49
C ASN A 33 -1.82 -5.28 -20.92
N PRO A 34 -2.41 -6.17 -21.75
CA PRO A 34 -2.97 -7.46 -21.31
C PRO A 34 -2.01 -8.38 -20.55
N ALA A 35 -0.69 -8.20 -20.71
CA ALA A 35 0.32 -8.95 -19.97
C ALA A 35 0.35 -8.61 -18.46
N ILE A 36 -0.30 -7.51 -18.04
CA ILE A 36 -0.41 -7.11 -16.63
C ILE A 36 -1.75 -7.60 -16.07
N PHE A 37 -1.83 -8.91 -15.86
CA PHE A 37 -3.03 -9.59 -15.37
C PHE A 37 -3.17 -9.51 -13.84
N THR A 38 -4.40 -9.68 -13.35
CA THR A 38 -4.68 -9.85 -11.92
C THR A 38 -4.45 -11.30 -11.51
N PHE A 39 -3.75 -11.52 -10.41
CA PHE A 39 -3.40 -12.87 -9.95
C PHE A 39 -4.63 -13.69 -9.52
N TYR A 40 -5.64 -13.04 -8.92
CA TYR A 40 -6.88 -13.69 -8.47
C TYR A 40 -7.96 -13.66 -9.55
N SER A 41 -8.83 -14.68 -9.53
CA SER A 41 -9.99 -14.79 -10.44
C SER A 41 -11.05 -13.71 -10.18
N ASP A 42 -11.30 -13.38 -8.91
CA ASP A 42 -12.06 -12.20 -8.48
C ASP A 42 -11.11 -11.22 -7.78
N PRO A 43 -10.62 -10.18 -8.48
CA PRO A 43 -9.68 -9.23 -7.92
C PRO A 43 -10.30 -8.39 -6.80
N LEU A 44 -9.62 -8.36 -5.66
CA LEU A 44 -9.94 -7.48 -4.54
C LEU A 44 -9.60 -6.03 -4.90
N LEU A 45 -10.55 -5.11 -4.70
CA LEU A 45 -10.30 -3.68 -4.79
C LEU A 45 -9.80 -3.18 -3.43
N VAL A 46 -8.52 -3.36 -3.18
CA VAL A 46 -7.86 -2.84 -1.97
C VAL A 46 -7.64 -1.34 -2.12
N VAL A 47 -8.23 -0.55 -1.22
CA VAL A 47 -8.22 0.92 -1.28
C VAL A 47 -7.45 1.57 -0.15
N GLU A 48 -7.21 0.83 0.94
CA GLU A 48 -6.48 1.34 2.09
C GLU A 48 -5.67 0.24 2.79
N GLY A 49 -4.54 0.61 3.38
CA GLY A 49 -3.71 -0.27 4.19
C GLY A 49 -3.24 0.42 5.47
N HIS A 50 -3.18 -0.34 6.57
CA HIS A 50 -2.68 0.13 7.87
C HIS A 50 -2.01 -1.01 8.62
N MET A 51 -0.69 -0.91 8.82
CA MET A 51 0.14 -1.94 9.44
C MET A 51 -0.08 -3.30 8.75
N GLN A 52 -0.48 -4.35 9.46
CA GLN A 52 -0.76 -5.67 8.88
C GLN A 52 -2.13 -5.79 8.19
N TRP A 53 -2.89 -4.71 8.06
CA TRP A 53 -4.27 -4.73 7.59
C TRP A 53 -4.42 -4.10 6.21
N LEU A 54 -5.33 -4.68 5.42
CA LEU A 54 -5.85 -4.12 4.18
C LEU A 54 -7.36 -3.94 4.31
N PHE A 55 -7.89 -2.94 3.59
CA PHE A 55 -9.31 -2.64 3.54
C PHE A 55 -9.76 -2.51 2.09
N ASP A 56 -10.92 -3.09 1.78
CA ASP A 56 -11.55 -2.96 0.47
C ASP A 56 -12.45 -1.71 0.38
N GLU A 57 -13.03 -1.48 -0.80
CA GLU A 57 -13.91 -0.34 -1.08
C GLU A 57 -15.17 -0.29 -0.21
N THR A 58 -15.55 -1.43 0.39
CA THR A 58 -16.72 -1.53 1.29
C THR A 58 -16.35 -1.30 2.75
N GLY A 59 -15.06 -1.13 3.05
CA GLY A 59 -14.51 -1.04 4.40
C GLY A 59 -14.27 -2.40 5.06
N ARG A 60 -14.39 -3.51 4.32
CA ARG A 60 -14.10 -4.84 4.86
C ARG A 60 -12.60 -4.99 5.10
N ARG A 61 -12.26 -5.51 6.28
CA ARG A 61 -10.88 -5.68 6.77
C ARG A 61 -10.33 -7.06 6.45
N TYR A 62 -9.05 -7.11 6.06
CA TYR A 62 -8.27 -8.31 5.76
C TYR A 62 -6.95 -8.30 6.51
N LEU A 63 -6.58 -9.44 7.13
CA LEU A 63 -5.22 -9.64 7.65
C LEU A 63 -4.30 -10.00 6.49
N ASP A 64 -3.29 -9.15 6.23
CA ASP A 64 -2.36 -9.37 5.13
C ASP A 64 -1.28 -10.36 5.51
N LEU A 65 -1.47 -11.61 5.11
CA LEU A 65 -0.49 -12.69 5.25
C LEU A 65 0.38 -12.88 3.99
N PHE A 66 0.23 -12.00 3.00
CA PHE A 66 1.01 -12.02 1.75
C PHE A 66 2.05 -10.89 1.71
N ALA A 67 1.80 -9.80 2.45
CA ALA A 67 2.65 -8.63 2.61
C ALA A 67 3.04 -8.00 1.26
N GLY A 68 2.04 -7.79 0.40
CA GLY A 68 2.27 -7.55 -1.03
C GLY A 68 2.80 -8.84 -1.67
N ILE A 69 3.92 -8.79 -2.40
CA ILE A 69 4.64 -10.02 -2.81
C ILE A 69 5.90 -10.10 -1.93
N VAL A 70 5.69 -10.31 -0.63
CA VAL A 70 6.76 -10.36 0.38
C VAL A 70 7.65 -9.09 0.39
N THR A 71 7.03 -7.92 0.20
CA THR A 71 7.75 -6.63 0.12
C THR A 71 7.41 -5.66 1.25
N VAL A 72 6.29 -5.86 1.96
CA VAL A 72 5.80 -4.93 3.00
C VAL A 72 6.22 -5.42 4.39
N SER A 73 7.52 -5.40 4.69
CA SER A 73 8.07 -5.97 5.93
C SER A 73 7.70 -5.22 7.21
N CYS A 74 7.45 -3.91 7.11
CA CYS A 74 7.11 -3.06 8.26
C CYS A 74 5.61 -2.77 8.37
N GLY A 75 4.78 -3.45 7.58
CA GLY A 75 3.35 -3.14 7.45
C GLY A 75 3.06 -1.93 6.54
N HIS A 76 1.82 -1.85 6.08
CA HIS A 76 1.30 -0.80 5.22
C HIS A 76 1.27 0.54 5.95
N CYS A 77 1.66 1.61 5.27
CA CYS A 77 1.56 2.99 5.78
C CYS A 77 2.15 3.20 7.19
N HIS A 78 3.23 2.48 7.54
CA HIS A 78 3.85 2.57 8.87
C HIS A 78 4.17 4.04 9.23
N PRO A 79 3.70 4.58 10.37
CA PRO A 79 3.71 6.01 10.64
C PRO A 79 5.11 6.63 10.67
N LYS A 80 6.13 5.90 11.16
CA LYS A 80 7.53 6.36 11.09
C LYS A 80 8.03 6.53 9.64
N VAL A 81 7.67 5.60 8.75
CA VAL A 81 8.11 5.60 7.34
C VAL A 81 7.37 6.69 6.57
N VAL A 82 6.03 6.75 6.72
CA VAL A 82 5.19 7.76 6.07
C VAL A 82 5.62 9.18 6.50
N LYS A 83 5.90 9.40 7.79
CA LYS A 83 6.41 10.68 8.27
C LYS A 83 7.74 11.05 7.60
N ALA A 84 8.72 10.15 7.60
CA ALA A 84 10.03 10.41 6.99
C ALA A 84 9.92 10.73 5.49
N ILE A 85 9.07 10.00 4.75
CA ILE A 85 8.80 10.26 3.33
C ILE A 85 8.17 11.64 3.13
N ARG A 86 7.13 11.98 3.89
CA ARG A 86 6.43 13.27 3.78
C ARG A 86 7.35 14.44 4.11
N ASP A 87 8.14 14.32 5.18
CA ASP A 87 9.09 15.36 5.60
C ASP A 87 10.15 15.60 4.50
N GLN A 88 10.66 14.54 3.86
CA GLN A 88 11.63 14.65 2.78
C GLN A 88 11.02 15.21 1.49
N VAL A 89 9.90 14.66 1.03
CA VAL A 89 9.22 15.09 -0.21
C VAL A 89 8.72 16.53 -0.12
N GLY A 90 8.33 16.99 1.08
CA GLY A 90 7.99 18.40 1.31
C GLY A 90 9.17 19.37 1.12
N ARG A 91 10.42 18.87 1.08
CA ARG A 91 11.64 19.65 0.87
C ARG A 91 12.22 19.44 -0.54
N ILE A 92 12.43 18.18 -0.91
CA ILE A 92 12.98 17.78 -2.21
C ILE A 92 12.68 16.30 -2.49
N GLN A 93 12.05 16.04 -3.64
CA GLN A 93 11.67 14.70 -4.07
C GLN A 93 12.78 13.96 -4.82
N HIS A 94 13.68 14.67 -5.52
CA HIS A 94 14.70 14.04 -6.35
C HIS A 94 16.00 14.85 -6.35
N THR A 95 17.11 14.13 -6.22
CA THR A 95 18.47 14.63 -6.45
C THR A 95 19.28 13.53 -7.13
N THR A 96 20.40 13.91 -7.74
CA THR A 96 21.35 12.98 -8.38
C THR A 96 22.73 13.12 -7.72
N THR A 97 23.68 12.30 -8.14
CA THR A 97 25.05 12.27 -7.59
C THR A 97 25.91 13.49 -7.95
N ILE A 98 25.45 14.37 -8.84
CA ILE A 98 26.16 15.63 -9.16
C ILE A 98 25.96 16.70 -8.07
N TYR A 99 25.03 16.48 -7.13
CA TYR A 99 24.81 17.34 -5.96
C TYR A 99 25.01 16.55 -4.67
N LEU A 100 25.49 17.21 -3.62
CA LEU A 100 25.66 16.58 -2.31
C LEU A 100 24.32 16.46 -1.58
N HIS A 101 24.06 15.30 -0.97
CA HIS A 101 22.93 15.09 -0.06
C HIS A 101 23.35 14.19 1.12
N PRO A 102 23.07 14.58 2.38
CA PRO A 102 23.60 13.88 3.56
C PRO A 102 23.11 12.43 3.68
N ASN A 103 21.84 12.16 3.33
CA ASN A 103 21.23 10.84 3.51
C ASN A 103 21.95 9.70 2.76
N PHE A 104 22.65 9.98 1.66
CA PHE A 104 23.36 8.92 0.91
C PHE A 104 24.50 8.33 1.75
N GLY A 105 25.31 9.19 2.38
CA GLY A 105 26.39 8.76 3.27
C GLY A 105 25.86 8.13 4.55
N SER A 106 24.88 8.78 5.21
CA SER A 106 24.31 8.29 6.46
C SER A 106 23.61 6.92 6.32
N TYR A 107 23.05 6.61 5.14
CA TYR A 107 22.45 5.30 4.89
C TYR A 107 23.50 4.19 4.77
N ALA A 108 24.68 4.49 4.19
CA ALA A 108 25.74 3.50 4.01
C ALA A 108 26.54 3.20 5.29
N GLU A 109 26.51 4.11 6.27
CA GLU A 109 27.17 3.94 7.57
C GLU A 109 26.39 3.02 8.53
N ALA A 110 25.07 2.97 8.39
CA ALA A 110 24.15 2.23 9.26
C ALA A 110 24.09 0.73 8.93
#